data_AF-A0A0G0QAY6-F1
#
_entry.id   AF-A0A0G0QAY6-F1
#
_cell.length_a   1.000
_cell.length_b   1.000
_cell.length_c   1.000
_cell.angle_alpha   90.00
_cell.angle_beta   90.00
_cell.angle_gamma   90.00
#
_symmetry.space_group_name_H-M   'P 1'
#
loop_
_entity.id
_entity.type
_entity.pdbx_description
1 polymer ?
#
loop_
_entity_poly.entity_id
_entity_poly.type
_entity_poly.pdbx_seq_one_letter_code
_entity_poly.pdbx_strand_id
1 'polypeptide(L)'
;MQNPSKGQRNILLALGVGSALGYLLFFVLYWLSWGVMAAVKSGRKLVIIQGIILAPLVLPALELAGKFSVLDIWVNFLEQAKQFVGNLSAYYLASGPRPHDISGGNILFNQIPSFAFTSNVLTERLWWLPVFVLAAVGFIVLGIIKNRKDLIYKFILAIFSILLTSYFLSFYLLSGERLLSRRLDATLAFLFLILLFYGIIPLLPRGGDGGVAGVSGRVKYPIINYCLIFILSLAITASYTLGPDTFTVSSNQFTAAKYVWSQEKDSGTHCVVGGTYPLLALEAVSDKEIIGGGFPIDASFGQPKREELYKQMNIAINNNVLSMSRFFTQSDHCWFIGDRDNFQKQGILNVGDFKIFGDVAAVRYNTKY
;
A
#
# COMPACT_ATOMS: atom_id res chain seq x y z
N MET A 1 10.20 32.84 -10.58
CA MET A 1 10.90 32.32 -9.38
C MET A 1 12.26 32.98 -9.25
N GLN A 2 12.56 33.58 -8.11
CA GLN A 2 13.92 34.01 -7.80
C GLN A 2 14.84 32.77 -7.72
N ASN A 3 16.10 32.92 -8.14
CA ASN A 3 17.06 31.84 -7.99
C ASN A 3 17.31 31.60 -6.49
N PRO A 4 17.25 30.36 -5.99
CA PRO A 4 17.48 30.08 -4.58
C PRO A 4 18.89 30.51 -4.19
N SER A 5 19.01 31.08 -2.98
CA SER A 5 20.30 31.52 -2.44
C SER A 5 21.27 30.34 -2.28
N LYS A 6 22.58 30.60 -2.23
CA LYS A 6 23.58 29.54 -2.05
C LYS A 6 23.30 28.70 -0.80
N GLY A 7 22.89 29.34 0.30
CA GLY A 7 22.50 28.66 1.54
C GLY A 7 21.31 27.72 1.36
N GLN A 8 20.25 28.18 0.68
CA GLN A 8 19.07 27.34 0.39
C GLN A 8 19.42 26.13 -0.47
N ARG A 9 20.30 26.29 -1.47
CA ARG A 9 20.77 25.17 -2.30
C ARG A 9 21.56 24.16 -1.49
N ASN A 10 22.45 24.62 -0.60
CA ASN A 10 23.25 23.73 0.24
C ASN A 10 22.37 22.97 1.24
N ILE A 11 21.37 23.62 1.83
CA ILE A 11 20.39 22.96 2.71
C ILE A 11 19.60 21.91 1.92
N LEU A 12 19.11 22.27 0.72
CA LEU A 12 18.39 21.33 -0.13
C LEU A 12 19.26 20.11 -0.50
N LEU A 13 20.52 20.32 -0.86
CA LEU A 13 21.46 19.23 -1.14
C LEU A 13 21.71 18.36 0.09
N ALA A 14 21.90 18.96 1.26
CA ALA A 14 22.07 18.23 2.52
C ALA A 14 20.84 17.39 2.86
N LEU A 15 19.63 17.94 2.67
CA LEU A 15 18.36 17.20 2.84
C LEU A 15 18.22 16.07 1.81
N GLY A 16 18.59 16.34 0.55
CA GLY A 16 18.59 15.35 -0.53
C GLY A 16 19.50 14.17 -0.22
N VAL A 17 20.75 14.41 0.20
CA VAL A 17 21.67 13.35 0.61
C VAL A 17 21.19 12.67 1.89
N GLY A 18 20.73 13.44 2.89
CA GLY A 18 20.24 12.92 4.16
C GLY A 18 19.03 12.00 4.02
N SER A 19 18.18 12.21 2.99
CA SER A 19 17.04 11.32 2.72
C SER A 19 17.43 9.87 2.39
N ALA A 20 18.68 9.63 1.95
CA ALA A 20 19.21 8.27 1.76
C ALA A 20 19.31 7.47 3.06
N LEU A 21 19.49 8.15 4.20
CA LEU A 21 19.66 7.51 5.50
C LEU A 21 18.32 7.07 6.12
N GLY A 22 17.20 7.60 5.64
CA GLY A 22 15.87 7.29 6.18
C GLY A 22 15.04 6.39 5.28
N TYR A 23 14.91 6.74 3.99
CA TYR A 23 13.96 6.07 3.12
C TYR A 23 14.37 6.18 1.64
N LEU A 24 14.81 5.06 1.07
CA LEU A 24 15.32 4.99 -0.31
C LEU A 24 14.35 5.58 -1.34
N LEU A 25 13.04 5.37 -1.19
CA LEU A 25 12.05 5.93 -2.12
C LEU A 25 12.07 7.47 -2.10
N PHE A 26 12.11 8.12 -0.94
CA PHE A 26 12.10 9.58 -0.87
C PHE A 26 13.38 10.19 -1.40
N PHE A 27 14.52 9.50 -1.23
CA PHE A 27 15.77 9.86 -1.90
C PHE A 27 15.62 9.87 -3.42
N VAL A 28 15.11 8.78 -3.99
CA VAL A 28 14.89 8.67 -5.44
C VAL A 28 13.93 9.75 -5.94
N LEU A 29 12.79 9.94 -5.26
CA LEU A 29 11.80 10.95 -5.60
C LEU A 29 12.35 12.37 -5.54
N TYR A 30 13.22 12.67 -4.57
CA TYR A 30 13.87 13.97 -4.44
C TYR A 30 14.75 14.28 -5.66
N TRP A 31 15.65 13.36 -6.03
CA TRP A 31 16.56 13.57 -7.16
C TRP A 31 15.84 13.57 -8.50
N LEU A 32 14.83 12.71 -8.65
CA LEU A 32 13.93 12.73 -9.79
C LEU A 32 13.24 14.09 -9.93
N SER A 33 12.66 14.60 -8.83
CA SER A 33 12.02 15.91 -8.75
C SER A 33 12.97 17.04 -9.13
N TRP A 34 14.20 17.01 -8.61
CA TRP A 34 15.22 17.98 -8.97
C TRP A 34 15.54 17.95 -10.47
N GLY A 35 15.77 16.76 -11.03
CA GLY A 35 16.05 16.57 -12.45
C GLY A 35 14.93 17.07 -13.35
N VAL A 36 13.68 16.75 -13.03
CA VAL A 36 12.51 17.21 -13.78
C VAL A 36 12.36 18.73 -13.67
N MET A 37 12.55 19.32 -12.49
CA MET A 37 12.51 20.78 -12.33
C MET A 37 13.58 21.47 -13.19
N ALA A 38 14.81 20.92 -13.21
CA ALA A 38 15.88 21.44 -14.05
C ALA A 38 15.54 21.34 -15.54
N ALA A 39 14.98 20.21 -15.99
CA ALA A 39 14.54 20.01 -17.37
C ALA A 39 13.43 20.99 -17.76
N VAL A 40 12.39 21.14 -16.92
CA VAL A 40 11.26 22.05 -17.15
C VAL A 40 11.74 23.51 -17.19
N LYS A 41 12.66 23.92 -16.30
CA LYS A 41 13.24 25.27 -16.29
C LYS A 41 14.13 25.55 -17.50
N SER A 42 14.81 24.53 -18.06
CA SER A 42 15.66 24.70 -19.24
C SER A 42 14.90 25.17 -20.48
N GLY A 43 13.60 24.84 -20.57
CA GLY A 43 12.74 25.12 -21.73
C GLY A 43 13.13 24.37 -23.02
N ARG A 44 14.20 23.56 -22.99
CA ARG A 44 14.69 22.82 -24.16
C ARG A 44 13.81 21.59 -24.38
N LYS A 45 13.02 21.60 -25.47
CA LYS A 45 12.10 20.50 -25.82
C LYS A 45 12.78 19.13 -25.82
N LEU A 46 13.99 19.02 -26.36
CA LEU A 46 14.72 17.75 -26.44
C LEU A 46 15.01 17.14 -25.05
N VAL A 47 15.47 17.97 -24.11
CA VAL A 47 15.78 17.55 -22.72
C VAL A 47 14.51 17.17 -21.98
N ILE A 48 13.41 17.91 -22.20
CA ILE A 48 12.11 17.62 -21.60
C ILE A 48 11.55 16.29 -22.13
N ILE A 49 11.60 16.07 -23.45
CA ILE A 49 11.10 14.83 -24.08
C ILE A 49 11.90 13.62 -23.59
N GLN A 50 13.24 13.70 -23.61
CA GLN A 50 14.09 12.63 -23.11
C GLN A 50 13.86 12.37 -21.62
N GLY A 51 13.73 13.42 -20.81
CA GLY A 51 13.41 13.31 -19.40
C GLY A 51 12.06 12.64 -19.14
N ILE A 52 11.01 13.00 -19.87
CA ILE A 52 9.68 12.40 -19.73
C ILE A 52 9.66 10.93 -20.16
N ILE A 53 10.48 10.54 -21.14
CA ILE A 53 10.55 9.14 -21.60
C ILE A 53 11.40 8.27 -20.67
N LEU A 54 12.53 8.78 -20.18
CA LEU A 54 13.49 7.99 -19.38
C LEU A 54 13.17 8.00 -17.89
N ALA A 55 12.65 9.11 -17.34
CA ALA A 55 12.36 9.20 -15.91
C ALA A 55 11.36 8.16 -15.41
N PRO A 56 10.31 7.75 -16.17
CA PRO A 56 9.41 6.69 -15.76
C PRO A 56 10.06 5.33 -15.57
N LEU A 57 11.24 5.10 -16.17
CA LEU A 57 11.97 3.83 -16.08
C LEU A 57 12.80 3.72 -14.80
N VAL A 58 12.99 4.81 -14.04
CA VAL A 58 13.85 4.82 -12.85
C VAL A 58 13.33 3.87 -11.77
N LEU A 59 12.04 3.93 -11.42
CA LEU A 59 11.48 3.03 -10.40
C LEU A 59 11.44 1.56 -10.86
N PRO A 60 10.95 1.21 -12.08
CA PRO A 60 11.04 -0.16 -12.58
C PRO A 60 12.47 -0.71 -12.57
N ALA A 61 13.45 0.10 -13.01
CA ALA A 61 14.86 -0.31 -13.03
C ALA A 61 15.41 -0.56 -11.62
N LEU A 62 15.04 0.27 -10.64
CA LEU A 62 15.44 0.08 -9.25
C LEU A 62 14.77 -1.14 -8.62
N GLU A 63 13.50 -1.41 -8.92
CA GLU A 63 12.82 -2.63 -8.45
C GLU A 63 13.46 -3.90 -9.01
N LEU A 64 13.82 -3.90 -10.30
CA LEU A 64 14.54 -5.00 -10.95
C LEU A 64 15.95 -5.17 -10.38
N ALA A 65 16.69 -4.06 -10.21
CA ALA A 65 18.05 -4.08 -9.63
C ALA A 65 18.06 -4.57 -8.18
N GLY A 66 17.04 -4.18 -7.39
CA GLY A 66 16.84 -4.64 -6.02
C GLY A 66 16.27 -6.05 -5.91
N LYS A 67 15.92 -6.71 -7.02
CA LYS A 67 15.23 -8.02 -7.06
C LYS A 67 13.90 -8.03 -6.32
N PHE A 68 13.29 -6.86 -6.11
CA PHE A 68 11.94 -6.74 -5.53
C PHE A 68 10.85 -7.11 -6.54
N SER A 69 11.19 -7.00 -7.83
CA SER A 69 10.32 -7.33 -8.94
C SER A 69 11.09 -8.13 -9.99
N VAL A 70 10.35 -8.92 -10.78
CA VAL A 70 10.85 -9.77 -11.87
C VAL A 70 10.08 -9.38 -13.13
N LEU A 71 10.77 -9.35 -14.26
CA LEU A 71 10.12 -9.11 -15.55
C LEU A 71 9.39 -10.37 -16.00
N ASP A 72 8.07 -10.25 -16.16
CA ASP A 72 7.24 -11.32 -16.69
C ASP A 72 6.99 -11.06 -18.19
N ILE A 73 7.49 -11.96 -19.03
CA ILE A 73 7.49 -11.79 -20.49
C ILE A 73 6.08 -12.04 -21.07
N TRP A 74 5.18 -12.67 -20.31
CA TRP A 74 3.86 -13.11 -20.78
C TRP A 74 2.72 -12.18 -20.39
N VAL A 75 3.03 -10.96 -19.94
CA VAL A 75 2.03 -10.01 -19.47
C VAL A 75 1.18 -9.46 -20.62
N ASN A 76 -0.13 -9.69 -20.57
CA ASN A 76 -1.07 -9.09 -21.50
C ASN A 76 -1.25 -7.59 -21.20
N PHE A 77 -0.52 -6.74 -21.93
CA PHE A 77 -0.53 -5.29 -21.75
C PHE A 77 -1.95 -4.67 -21.77
N LEU A 78 -2.84 -5.18 -22.62
CA LEU A 78 -4.20 -4.64 -22.74
C LEU A 78 -5.04 -4.94 -21.50
N GLU A 79 -4.91 -6.14 -20.92
CA GLU A 79 -5.58 -6.50 -19.68
C GLU A 79 -5.05 -5.68 -18.51
N GLN A 80 -3.74 -5.47 -18.45
CA GLN A 80 -3.10 -4.63 -17.44
C GLN A 80 -3.55 -3.17 -17.53
N ALA A 81 -3.66 -2.62 -18.74
CA ALA A 81 -4.18 -1.27 -18.97
C ALA A 81 -5.65 -1.15 -18.54
N LYS A 82 -6.50 -2.14 -18.87
CA LYS A 82 -7.88 -2.20 -18.40
C LYS A 82 -7.93 -2.26 -16.87
N GLN A 83 -7.07 -3.08 -16.26
CA GLN A 83 -7.02 -3.22 -14.81
C GLN A 83 -6.64 -1.90 -14.14
N PHE A 84 -5.61 -1.23 -14.65
CA PHE A 84 -5.15 0.07 -14.16
C PHE A 84 -6.24 1.13 -14.26
N VAL A 85 -6.89 1.26 -15.42
CA VAL A 85 -7.96 2.24 -15.61
C VAL A 85 -9.17 1.92 -14.72
N GLY A 86 -9.55 0.65 -14.61
CA GLY A 86 -10.68 0.24 -13.78
C GLY A 86 -10.45 0.45 -12.28
N ASN A 87 -9.22 0.24 -11.80
CA ASN A 87 -8.83 0.54 -10.42
C ASN A 87 -8.79 2.06 -10.18
N LEU A 88 -8.10 2.81 -11.04
CA LEU A 88 -7.93 4.27 -10.89
C LEU A 88 -9.27 5.02 -10.98
N SER A 89 -10.19 4.56 -11.83
CA SER A 89 -11.52 5.14 -11.99
C SER A 89 -12.53 4.70 -10.93
N ALA A 90 -12.14 3.85 -9.96
CA ALA A 90 -13.04 3.20 -9.01
C ALA A 90 -14.16 2.35 -9.65
N TYR A 91 -14.06 2.05 -10.96
CA TYR A 91 -15.07 1.28 -11.67
C TYR A 91 -15.20 -0.13 -11.11
N TYR A 92 -14.08 -0.81 -10.81
CA TYR A 92 -14.15 -2.16 -10.26
C TYR A 92 -14.76 -2.18 -8.86
N LEU A 93 -14.38 -1.25 -8.00
CA LEU A 93 -15.02 -1.09 -6.70
C LEU A 93 -16.54 -0.87 -6.86
N ALA A 94 -16.94 0.00 -7.79
CA ALA A 94 -18.36 0.29 -8.06
C ALA A 94 -19.15 -0.89 -8.65
N SER A 95 -18.51 -1.73 -9.45
CA SER A 95 -19.12 -2.94 -10.01
C SER A 95 -19.31 -4.07 -8.99
N GLY A 96 -18.67 -3.94 -7.82
CA GLY A 96 -18.69 -4.93 -6.74
C GLY A 96 -17.27 -5.27 -6.28
N PRO A 97 -17.02 -5.32 -4.96
CA PRO A 97 -15.75 -5.79 -4.40
C PRO A 97 -15.37 -7.18 -4.94
N ARG A 98 -14.09 -7.38 -5.26
CA ARG A 98 -13.59 -8.66 -5.79
C ARG A 98 -13.40 -9.69 -4.69
N PRO A 99 -13.47 -11.00 -4.99
CA PRO A 99 -13.27 -12.04 -3.98
C PRO A 99 -11.83 -12.15 -3.45
N HIS A 100 -10.86 -11.59 -4.17
CA HIS A 100 -9.45 -11.56 -3.79
C HIS A 100 -9.00 -10.13 -3.54
N ASP A 101 -8.00 -9.98 -2.68
CA ASP A 101 -7.35 -8.71 -2.39
C ASP A 101 -6.60 -8.18 -3.63
N ILE A 102 -6.69 -6.87 -3.85
CA ILE A 102 -5.97 -6.15 -4.91
C ILE A 102 -5.01 -5.18 -4.24
N SER A 103 -3.74 -5.57 -4.16
CA SER A 103 -2.68 -4.78 -3.54
C SER A 103 -2.27 -3.52 -4.33
N GLY A 104 -2.95 -3.21 -5.44
CA GLY A 104 -2.57 -2.16 -6.38
C GLY A 104 -3.72 -1.34 -6.94
N GLY A 105 -3.39 -0.13 -7.34
CA GLY A 105 -4.37 0.88 -7.76
C GLY A 105 -5.09 1.56 -6.60
N ASN A 106 -4.61 1.38 -5.36
CA ASN A 106 -5.14 2.01 -4.14
C ASN A 106 -4.73 3.48 -4.01
N ILE A 107 -4.70 4.21 -5.12
CA ILE A 107 -4.26 5.61 -5.17
C ILE A 107 -5.35 6.53 -4.61
N LEU A 108 -6.59 6.40 -5.10
CA LEU A 108 -7.71 7.27 -4.68
C LEU A 108 -8.69 6.54 -3.75
N PHE A 109 -8.92 5.26 -4.02
CA PHE A 109 -9.87 4.43 -3.27
C PHE A 109 -9.23 3.08 -2.98
N ASN A 110 -9.38 2.61 -1.75
CA ASN A 110 -8.95 1.29 -1.35
C ASN A 110 -9.81 0.21 -2.03
N GLN A 111 -9.18 -0.77 -2.67
CA GLN A 111 -9.83 -1.88 -3.34
C GLN A 111 -10.04 -3.05 -2.36
N ILE A 112 -10.98 -2.89 -1.43
CA ILE A 112 -11.23 -3.93 -0.41
C ILE A 112 -11.79 -5.22 -1.03
N PRO A 113 -11.39 -6.41 -0.54
CA PRO A 113 -12.01 -7.67 -0.97
C PRO A 113 -13.43 -7.86 -0.40
N SER A 114 -14.24 -8.67 -1.08
CA SER A 114 -15.66 -8.88 -0.76
C SER A 114 -15.90 -9.52 0.60
N PHE A 115 -14.98 -10.34 1.11
CA PHE A 115 -15.09 -10.95 2.44
C PHE A 115 -14.92 -9.94 3.58
N ALA A 116 -14.29 -8.79 3.32
CA ALA A 116 -14.04 -7.74 4.30
C ALA A 116 -14.91 -6.48 4.08
N PHE A 117 -15.59 -6.41 2.95
CA PHE A 117 -16.44 -5.27 2.60
C PHE A 117 -17.63 -5.14 3.56
N THR A 118 -17.73 -3.97 4.19
CA THR A 118 -18.82 -3.60 5.09
C THR A 118 -19.58 -2.42 4.47
N SER A 119 -20.82 -2.68 4.03
CA SER A 119 -21.69 -1.65 3.46
C SER A 119 -22.12 -0.63 4.52
N ASN A 120 -22.14 0.65 4.13
CA ASN A 120 -22.61 1.76 4.94
C ASN A 120 -23.37 2.78 4.06
N VAL A 121 -23.90 3.85 4.66
CA VAL A 121 -24.71 4.87 3.96
C VAL A 121 -23.97 5.51 2.76
N LEU A 122 -22.64 5.63 2.83
CA LEU A 122 -21.83 6.19 1.74
C LEU A 122 -21.49 5.14 0.66
N THR A 123 -21.45 3.87 1.03
CA THR A 123 -20.96 2.76 0.19
C THR A 123 -22.07 1.83 -0.31
N GLU A 124 -23.32 2.07 0.06
CA GLU A 124 -24.48 1.33 -0.46
C GLU A 124 -24.65 1.50 -1.98
N ARG A 125 -24.35 2.70 -2.50
CA ARG A 125 -24.40 3.01 -3.93
C ARG A 125 -23.04 3.47 -4.46
N LEU A 126 -22.14 2.55 -4.76
CA LEU A 126 -20.75 2.88 -5.13
C LEU A 126 -20.57 3.63 -6.47
N TRP A 127 -21.60 3.72 -7.32
CA TRP A 127 -21.52 4.37 -8.65
C TRP A 127 -21.24 5.87 -8.63
N TRP A 128 -21.36 6.54 -7.48
CA TRP A 128 -20.90 7.93 -7.37
C TRP A 128 -19.37 8.04 -7.34
N LEU A 129 -18.62 6.98 -6.99
CA LEU A 129 -17.16 7.01 -6.94
C LEU A 129 -16.54 7.21 -8.35
N PRO A 130 -16.93 6.44 -9.40
CA PRO A 130 -16.43 6.71 -10.74
C PRO A 130 -16.84 8.07 -11.29
N VAL A 131 -18.05 8.53 -10.98
CA VAL A 131 -18.52 9.88 -11.37
C VAL A 131 -17.66 10.95 -10.69
N PHE A 132 -17.32 10.78 -9.42
CA PHE A 132 -16.43 11.65 -8.68
C PHE A 132 -15.03 11.69 -9.31
N VAL A 133 -14.44 10.54 -9.65
CA VAL A 133 -13.12 10.50 -10.32
C VAL A 133 -13.18 11.19 -11.68
N LEU A 134 -14.22 10.92 -12.47
CA LEU A 134 -14.40 11.54 -13.78
C LEU A 134 -14.49 13.07 -13.67
N ALA A 135 -15.26 13.58 -12.69
CA ALA A 135 -15.34 15.01 -12.41
C ALA A 135 -13.98 15.58 -11.98
N ALA A 136 -13.25 14.89 -11.09
CA ALA A 136 -11.92 15.29 -10.65
C ALA A 136 -10.91 15.37 -11.81
N VAL A 137 -10.90 14.37 -12.69
CA VAL A 137 -10.09 14.38 -13.92
C VAL A 137 -10.48 15.54 -14.83
N GLY A 138 -11.78 15.82 -14.97
CA GLY A 138 -12.29 16.99 -15.70
C GLY A 138 -11.72 18.31 -15.16
N PHE A 139 -11.71 18.49 -13.84
CA PHE A 139 -11.09 19.67 -13.21
C PHE A 139 -9.57 19.74 -13.45
N ILE A 140 -8.86 18.61 -13.38
CA ILE A 140 -7.43 18.58 -13.70
C ILE A 140 -7.18 19.04 -15.15
N VAL A 141 -7.95 18.54 -16.12
CA VAL A 141 -7.85 18.95 -17.53
C VAL A 141 -8.12 20.45 -17.71
N LEU A 142 -9.12 21.00 -17.02
CA LEU A 142 -9.36 22.45 -17.00
C LEU A 142 -8.16 23.21 -16.41
N GLY A 143 -7.54 22.68 -15.37
CA GLY A 143 -6.29 23.17 -14.79
C GLY A 143 -5.16 23.22 -15.81
N ILE A 144 -5.01 22.19 -16.64
CA ILE A 144 -4.00 22.14 -17.71
C ILE A 144 -4.21 23.28 -18.71
N ILE A 145 -5.46 23.48 -19.14
CA ILE A 145 -5.80 24.50 -20.13
C ILE A 145 -5.53 25.91 -19.58
N LYS A 146 -5.96 26.18 -18.34
CA LYS A 146 -5.87 27.51 -17.72
C LYS A 146 -4.46 27.85 -17.21
N ASN A 147 -3.75 26.88 -16.65
CA ASN A 147 -2.44 27.09 -16.01
C ASN A 147 -1.25 26.70 -16.90
N ARG A 148 -1.44 26.53 -18.21
CA ARG A 148 -0.37 26.15 -19.17
C ARG A 148 0.88 27.04 -19.15
N LYS A 149 0.79 28.26 -18.64
CA LYS A 149 1.93 29.19 -18.53
C LYS A 149 2.66 29.09 -17.18
N ASP A 150 2.02 28.53 -16.16
CA ASP A 150 2.59 28.39 -14.83
C ASP A 150 3.65 27.29 -14.80
N LEU A 151 4.86 27.65 -14.38
CA LEU A 151 6.00 26.76 -14.27
C LEU A 151 5.80 25.70 -13.16
N ILE A 152 5.19 26.10 -12.03
CA ILE A 152 4.95 25.21 -10.89
C ILE A 152 3.96 24.14 -11.29
N TYR A 153 2.85 24.55 -11.91
CA TYR A 153 1.84 23.64 -12.40
C TYR A 153 2.42 22.62 -13.39
N LYS A 154 3.22 23.08 -14.36
CA LYS A 154 3.93 22.21 -15.31
C LYS A 154 4.85 21.20 -14.62
N PHE A 155 5.59 21.65 -13.61
CA PHE A 155 6.48 20.77 -12.85
C PHE A 155 5.69 19.68 -12.11
N ILE A 156 4.63 20.05 -11.39
CA ILE A 156 3.78 19.12 -10.64
C ILE A 156 3.13 18.13 -11.59
N LEU A 157 2.58 18.60 -12.71
CA LEU A 157 1.98 17.75 -13.74
C LEU A 157 3.01 16.77 -14.32
N ALA A 158 4.22 17.24 -14.65
CA ALA A 158 5.28 16.39 -15.18
C ALA A 158 5.68 15.29 -14.18
N ILE A 159 5.87 15.64 -12.90
CA ILE A 159 6.19 14.66 -11.85
C ILE A 159 5.05 13.67 -11.66
N PHE A 160 3.80 14.14 -11.60
CA PHE A 160 2.64 13.26 -11.50
C PHE A 160 2.59 12.27 -12.67
N SER A 161 2.73 12.73 -13.91
CA SER A 161 2.75 11.87 -15.09
C SER A 161 3.90 10.87 -15.06
N ILE A 162 5.11 11.29 -14.70
CA ILE A 162 6.28 10.42 -14.62
C ILE A 162 6.07 9.32 -13.57
N LEU A 163 5.61 9.69 -12.37
CA LEU A 163 5.37 8.75 -11.29
C LEU A 163 4.20 7.81 -11.60
N LEU A 164 3.13 8.31 -12.22
CA LEU A 164 1.99 7.50 -12.62
C LEU A 164 2.37 6.47 -13.69
N THR A 165 3.18 6.86 -14.68
CA THR A 165 3.73 5.93 -15.66
C THR A 165 4.69 4.94 -15.01
N SER A 166 5.58 5.40 -14.12
CA SER A 166 6.49 4.52 -13.36
C SER A 166 5.71 3.46 -12.57
N TYR A 167 4.63 3.89 -11.92
CA TYR A 167 3.72 3.03 -11.18
C TYR A 167 3.06 2.00 -12.08
N PHE A 168 2.53 2.42 -13.23
CA PHE A 168 1.93 1.52 -14.20
C PHE A 168 2.93 0.45 -14.67
N LEU A 169 4.14 0.88 -15.08
CA LEU A 169 5.18 -0.03 -15.55
C LEU A 169 5.62 -1.00 -14.45
N SER A 170 5.87 -0.52 -13.24
CA SER A 170 6.38 -1.35 -12.14
C SER A 170 5.29 -2.27 -11.58
N PHE A 171 4.09 -1.75 -11.35
CA PHE A 171 3.03 -2.49 -10.68
C PHE A 171 2.28 -3.45 -11.61
N TYR A 172 2.00 -3.03 -12.85
CA TYR A 172 1.16 -3.82 -13.76
C TYR A 172 1.98 -4.63 -14.77
N LEU A 173 3.22 -4.25 -15.09
CA LEU A 173 4.06 -5.02 -16.04
C LEU A 173 5.14 -5.88 -15.39
N LEU A 174 5.56 -5.58 -14.16
CA LEU A 174 6.48 -6.44 -13.42
C LEU A 174 5.71 -7.33 -12.44
N SER A 175 6.26 -8.49 -12.12
CA SER A 175 5.75 -9.43 -11.11
C SER A 175 6.63 -9.38 -9.86
N GLY A 176 6.13 -9.85 -8.71
CA GLY A 176 6.86 -9.81 -7.42
C GLY A 176 6.23 -8.86 -6.39
N GLU A 177 7.01 -8.45 -5.39
CA GLU A 177 6.52 -7.69 -4.23
C GLU A 177 6.30 -6.20 -4.52
N ARG A 178 7.01 -5.63 -5.51
CA ARG A 178 6.82 -4.25 -6.01
C ARG A 178 6.84 -3.20 -4.89
N LEU A 179 7.81 -3.33 -3.99
CA LEU A 179 7.84 -2.59 -2.72
C LEU A 179 7.84 -1.07 -2.90
N LEU A 180 8.60 -0.56 -3.88
CA LEU A 180 8.71 0.88 -4.14
C LEU A 180 7.40 1.43 -4.72
N SER A 181 6.79 0.66 -5.62
CA SER A 181 5.54 1.03 -6.29
C SER A 181 4.36 1.06 -5.32
N ARG A 182 4.22 0.07 -4.43
CA ARG A 182 3.18 0.06 -3.38
C ARG A 182 3.24 1.29 -2.48
N ARG A 183 4.45 1.77 -2.19
CA ARG A 183 4.69 2.97 -1.36
C ARG A 183 4.45 4.29 -2.12
N LEU A 184 4.26 4.23 -3.44
CA LEU A 184 4.02 5.39 -4.28
C LEU A 184 2.55 5.85 -4.26
N ASP A 185 1.61 4.98 -3.85
CA ASP A 185 0.16 5.26 -3.81
C ASP A 185 -0.16 6.60 -3.11
N ALA A 186 0.36 6.79 -1.90
CA ALA A 186 0.15 8.02 -1.13
C ALA A 186 0.74 9.27 -1.81
N THR A 187 1.88 9.12 -2.48
CA THR A 187 2.52 10.23 -3.21
C THR A 187 1.71 10.63 -4.43
N LEU A 188 1.20 9.64 -5.18
CA LEU A 188 0.32 9.87 -6.33
C LEU A 188 -1.00 10.49 -5.91
N ALA A 189 -1.59 10.02 -4.82
CA ALA A 189 -2.81 10.59 -4.24
C ALA A 189 -2.62 12.07 -3.89
N PHE A 190 -1.51 12.40 -3.22
CA PHE A 190 -1.18 13.77 -2.84
C PHE A 190 -1.00 14.68 -4.06
N LEU A 191 -0.24 14.25 -5.07
CA LEU A 191 -0.04 15.01 -6.31
C LEU A 191 -1.34 15.18 -7.10
N PHE A 192 -2.18 14.14 -7.14
CA PHE A 192 -3.51 14.19 -7.75
C PHE A 192 -4.38 15.27 -7.07
N LEU A 193 -4.41 15.31 -5.74
CA LEU A 193 -5.13 16.33 -4.99
C LEU A 193 -4.61 17.74 -5.28
N ILE A 194 -3.29 17.95 -5.32
CA ILE A 194 -2.73 19.27 -5.68
C ILE A 194 -3.19 19.70 -7.07
N LEU A 195 -3.09 18.81 -8.07
CA LEU A 195 -3.53 19.11 -9.44
C LEU A 195 -5.03 19.41 -9.50
N LEU A 196 -5.83 18.68 -8.73
CA LEU A 196 -7.27 18.92 -8.60
C LEU A 196 -7.54 20.34 -8.07
N PHE A 197 -6.89 20.74 -6.97
CA PHE A 197 -7.02 22.09 -6.42
C PHE A 197 -6.60 23.18 -7.42
N TYR A 198 -5.48 22.99 -8.14
CA TYR A 198 -5.07 23.91 -9.22
C TYR A 198 -6.10 24.00 -10.35
N GLY A 199 -6.85 22.93 -10.62
CA GLY A 199 -7.92 22.88 -11.60
C GLY A 199 -9.19 23.61 -11.17
N ILE A 200 -9.50 23.59 -9.87
CA ILE A 200 -10.69 24.21 -9.29
C ILE A 200 -10.51 25.72 -9.07
N ILE A 201 -9.32 26.16 -8.63
CA ILE A 201 -9.05 27.58 -8.31
C ILE A 201 -9.47 28.55 -9.44
N PRO A 202 -9.20 28.28 -10.73
CA PRO A 202 -9.64 29.15 -11.83
C PRO A 202 -11.16 29.25 -12.03
N LEU A 203 -11.94 28.30 -11.50
CA LEU A 203 -13.41 28.29 -11.58
C LEU A 203 -14.06 29.03 -10.41
N LEU A 204 -13.32 29.26 -9.33
CA LEU A 204 -13.76 30.15 -8.28
C LEU A 204 -13.86 31.55 -8.90
N PRO A 205 -14.99 32.27 -8.71
CA PRO A 205 -15.13 33.62 -9.25
C PRO A 205 -13.91 34.46 -8.82
N ARG A 206 -13.39 35.41 -9.56
CA ARG A 206 -12.39 36.33 -8.97
C ARG A 206 -13.15 37.46 -8.29
N GLY A 207 -12.83 37.72 -7.04
CA GLY A 207 -13.48 38.78 -6.27
C GLY A 207 -13.03 40.12 -6.81
N GLY A 208 -13.71 40.60 -7.85
CA GLY A 208 -13.37 41.85 -8.54
C GLY A 208 -13.59 41.73 -10.05
N ASP A 209 -14.45 42.61 -10.56
CA ASP A 209 -14.65 42.99 -11.98
C ASP A 209 -15.69 42.22 -12.80
N GLY A 210 -16.94 42.22 -12.33
CA GLY A 210 -18.09 41.92 -13.18
C GLY A 210 -19.42 42.21 -12.49
N GLY A 211 -20.00 43.37 -12.76
CA GLY A 211 -21.24 43.87 -12.16
C GLY A 211 -22.45 42.95 -12.38
N VAL A 212 -22.77 42.14 -11.37
CA VAL A 212 -24.15 41.68 -11.12
C VAL A 212 -24.54 42.23 -9.76
N ALA A 213 -25.38 43.26 -9.81
CA ALA A 213 -25.92 43.95 -8.64
C ALA A 213 -26.65 42.97 -7.71
N GLY A 214 -26.31 42.99 -6.42
CA GLY A 214 -27.23 42.55 -5.36
C GLY A 214 -26.73 41.52 -4.35
N VAL A 215 -25.61 40.82 -4.56
CA VAL A 215 -25.10 39.85 -3.55
C VAL A 215 -23.62 40.05 -3.29
N SER A 216 -23.32 40.56 -2.08
CA SER A 216 -21.99 40.71 -1.48
C SER A 216 -21.00 39.61 -1.91
N GLY A 217 -20.04 39.97 -2.76
CA GLY A 217 -19.03 39.08 -3.33
C GLY A 217 -17.96 38.58 -2.36
N ARG A 218 -18.05 38.91 -1.05
CA ARG A 218 -17.07 38.47 -0.04
C ARG A 218 -17.37 37.10 0.57
N VAL A 219 -18.61 36.61 0.51
CA VAL A 219 -19.04 35.39 1.23
C VAL A 219 -18.96 34.11 0.38
N LYS A 220 -18.83 34.22 -0.96
CA LYS A 220 -18.91 33.06 -1.86
C LYS A 220 -17.64 32.19 -1.92
N TYR A 221 -16.46 32.76 -1.67
CA TYR A 221 -15.18 32.03 -1.68
C TYR A 221 -15.02 30.98 -0.58
N PRO A 222 -15.25 31.32 0.71
CA PRO A 222 -15.08 30.34 1.76
C PRO A 222 -16.06 29.18 1.60
N ILE A 223 -17.32 29.44 1.21
CA ILE A 223 -18.36 28.40 1.08
C ILE A 223 -17.97 27.35 0.02
N ILE A 224 -17.52 27.76 -1.17
CA ILE A 224 -17.15 26.79 -2.22
C ILE A 224 -15.93 25.95 -1.79
N ASN A 225 -14.96 26.56 -1.14
CA ASN A 225 -13.80 25.83 -0.60
C ASN A 225 -14.22 24.84 0.50
N TYR A 226 -15.11 25.23 1.42
CA TYR A 226 -15.66 24.33 2.43
C TYR A 226 -16.46 23.20 1.82
N CYS A 227 -17.30 23.46 0.80
CA CYS A 227 -18.03 22.43 0.08
C CYS A 227 -17.07 21.43 -0.60
N LEU A 228 -15.98 21.92 -1.21
CA LEU A 228 -15.00 21.04 -1.82
C LEU A 228 -14.27 20.17 -0.79
N ILE A 229 -13.82 20.77 0.30
CA ILE A 229 -13.18 20.04 1.41
C ILE A 229 -14.16 19.00 1.97
N PHE A 230 -15.44 19.35 2.10
CA PHE A 230 -16.47 18.44 2.56
C PHE A 230 -16.67 17.25 1.59
N ILE A 231 -16.78 17.50 0.29
CA ILE A 231 -16.91 16.44 -0.73
C ILE A 231 -15.68 15.53 -0.74
N LEU A 232 -14.47 16.11 -0.67
CA LEU A 232 -13.22 15.34 -0.58
C LEU A 232 -13.17 14.50 0.70
N SER A 233 -13.61 15.08 1.82
CA SER A 233 -13.68 14.37 3.10
C SER A 233 -14.68 13.22 3.06
N LEU A 234 -15.83 13.39 2.37
CA LEU A 234 -16.79 12.31 2.13
C LEU A 234 -16.20 11.21 1.26
N ALA A 235 -15.47 11.55 0.19
CA ALA A 235 -14.77 10.57 -0.66
C ALA A 235 -13.74 9.75 0.12
N ILE A 236 -12.93 10.41 0.94
CA ILE A 236 -11.96 9.75 1.81
C ILE A 236 -12.67 8.86 2.83
N THR A 237 -13.70 9.39 3.51
CA THR A 237 -14.49 8.62 4.50
C THR A 237 -15.09 7.38 3.86
N ALA A 238 -15.67 7.51 2.67
CA ALA A 238 -16.21 6.38 1.92
C ALA A 238 -15.15 5.32 1.63
N SER A 239 -13.90 5.69 1.33
CA SER A 239 -12.80 4.74 1.12
C SER A 239 -12.36 4.03 2.40
N TYR A 240 -12.23 4.74 3.52
CA TYR A 240 -11.69 4.16 4.77
C TYR A 240 -12.74 3.41 5.60
N THR A 241 -14.03 3.62 5.31
CA THR A 241 -15.14 2.93 5.99
C THR A 241 -15.56 1.63 5.29
N LEU A 242 -14.85 1.21 4.23
CA LEU A 242 -15.17 -0.01 3.49
C LEU A 242 -14.93 -1.29 4.29
N GLY A 243 -14.14 -1.24 5.37
CA GLY A 243 -13.79 -2.38 6.20
C GLY A 243 -12.27 -2.56 6.32
N PRO A 244 -11.82 -3.53 7.15
CA PRO A 244 -10.40 -3.80 7.32
C PRO A 244 -9.85 -4.59 6.12
N ASP A 245 -8.80 -4.08 5.48
CA ASP A 245 -8.13 -4.73 4.34
C ASP A 245 -7.44 -6.05 4.74
N THR A 246 -7.15 -6.17 6.03
CA THR A 246 -6.44 -7.30 6.64
C THR A 246 -7.28 -7.89 7.77
N PHE A 247 -7.14 -9.19 8.05
CA PHE A 247 -7.72 -9.77 9.26
C PHE A 247 -7.18 -9.04 10.50
N THR A 248 -7.94 -9.07 11.58
CA THR A 248 -7.50 -8.55 12.88
C THR A 248 -7.19 -9.72 13.80
N VAL A 249 -6.24 -9.52 14.72
CA VAL A 249 -5.93 -10.53 15.74
C VAL A 249 -7.13 -10.65 16.66
N SER A 250 -7.71 -11.85 16.74
CA SER A 250 -8.81 -12.10 17.68
C SER A 250 -8.30 -12.16 19.13
N SER A 251 -9.17 -11.87 20.11
CA SER A 251 -8.82 -12.00 21.53
C SER A 251 -8.31 -13.41 21.88
N ASN A 252 -8.86 -14.43 21.22
CA ASN A 252 -8.46 -15.82 21.36
C ASN A 252 -7.04 -16.07 20.81
N GLN A 253 -6.73 -15.56 19.62
CA GLN A 253 -5.37 -15.62 19.04
C GLN A 253 -4.35 -14.90 19.92
N PHE A 254 -4.71 -13.73 20.45
CA PHE A 254 -3.84 -12.97 21.36
C PHE A 254 -3.58 -13.72 22.68
N THR A 255 -4.61 -14.37 23.23
CA THR A 255 -4.47 -15.17 24.46
C THR A 255 -3.64 -16.44 24.21
N ALA A 256 -3.82 -17.09 23.07
CA ALA A 256 -3.00 -18.23 22.66
C ALA A 256 -1.51 -17.83 22.52
N ALA A 257 -1.23 -16.68 21.91
CA ALA A 257 0.12 -16.14 21.78
C ALA A 257 0.76 -15.86 23.16
N LYS A 258 0.01 -15.25 24.09
CA LYS A 258 0.45 -15.06 25.48
C LYS A 258 0.77 -16.37 26.20
N TYR A 259 -0.08 -17.38 26.01
CA TYR A 259 0.16 -18.68 26.60
C TYR A 259 1.43 -19.32 26.05
N VAL A 260 1.59 -19.37 24.73
CA VAL A 260 2.78 -19.95 24.08
C VAL A 260 4.04 -19.22 24.57
N TRP A 261 4.03 -17.89 24.60
CA TRP A 261 5.14 -17.11 25.17
C TRP A 261 5.46 -17.48 26.61
N SER A 262 4.45 -17.63 27.47
CA SER A 262 4.66 -18.01 28.88
C SER A 262 5.35 -19.36 29.07
N GLN A 263 5.20 -20.27 28.09
CA GLN A 263 5.84 -21.59 28.10
C GLN A 263 7.21 -21.59 27.42
N GLU A 264 7.41 -20.69 26.45
CA GLU A 264 8.58 -20.70 25.57
C GLU A 264 9.67 -19.68 25.97
N LYS A 265 9.37 -18.77 26.90
CA LYS A 265 10.27 -17.68 27.32
C LYS A 265 11.67 -18.11 27.77
N ASP A 266 11.81 -19.32 28.31
CA ASP A 266 13.08 -19.84 28.85
C ASP A 266 13.80 -20.75 27.85
N SER A 267 13.24 -20.98 26.66
CA SER A 267 13.86 -21.77 25.60
C SER A 267 14.95 -20.95 24.89
N GLY A 268 16.12 -21.56 24.61
CA GLY A 268 17.18 -20.90 23.84
C GLY A 268 16.92 -20.81 22.34
N THR A 269 16.07 -21.68 21.79
CA THR A 269 15.66 -21.70 20.39
C THR A 269 14.15 -21.81 20.31
N HIS A 270 13.49 -20.89 19.60
CA HIS A 270 12.04 -20.84 19.54
C HIS A 270 11.52 -21.46 18.24
N CYS A 271 10.41 -22.18 18.33
CA CYS A 271 9.71 -22.69 17.16
C CYS A 271 8.20 -22.60 17.36
N VAL A 272 7.57 -21.73 16.58
CA VAL A 272 6.11 -21.58 16.56
C VAL A 272 5.62 -21.54 15.12
N VAL A 273 4.87 -22.56 14.74
CA VAL A 273 4.14 -22.60 13.47
C VAL A 273 2.77 -21.99 13.70
N GLY A 274 2.38 -21.03 12.87
CA GLY A 274 1.08 -20.37 12.97
C GLY A 274 0.84 -19.47 11.79
N GLY A 275 -0.41 -19.02 11.63
CA GLY A 275 -0.76 -18.00 10.65
C GLY A 275 -0.09 -16.66 10.97
N THR A 276 -0.08 -15.72 10.02
CA THR A 276 0.58 -14.42 10.18
C THR A 276 0.09 -13.63 11.41
N TYR A 277 -1.24 -13.56 11.64
CA TYR A 277 -1.80 -12.76 12.74
C TYR A 277 -1.47 -13.29 14.14
N PRO A 278 -1.63 -14.59 14.45
CA PRO A 278 -1.15 -15.14 15.73
C PRO A 278 0.34 -14.92 15.97
N LEU A 279 1.18 -14.99 14.93
CA LEU A 279 2.61 -14.78 15.08
C LEU A 279 2.99 -13.31 15.27
N LEU A 280 2.31 -12.37 14.60
CA LEU A 280 2.48 -10.94 14.88
C LEU A 280 2.06 -10.60 16.32
N ALA A 281 1.02 -11.25 16.84
CA ALA A 281 0.64 -11.13 18.25
C ALA A 281 1.72 -11.69 19.17
N LEU A 282 2.31 -12.83 18.83
CA LEU A 282 3.42 -13.44 19.58
C LEU A 282 4.67 -12.56 19.57
N GLU A 283 5.02 -11.99 18.42
CA GLU A 283 6.10 -11.00 18.28
C GLU A 283 5.90 -9.80 19.21
N ALA A 284 4.67 -9.26 19.26
CA ALA A 284 4.35 -8.13 20.12
C ALA A 284 4.40 -8.50 21.61
N VAL A 285 3.96 -9.70 21.98
CA VAL A 285 3.93 -10.17 23.38
C VAL A 285 5.29 -10.60 23.90
N SER A 286 6.14 -11.14 23.02
CA SER A 286 7.51 -11.56 23.33
C SER A 286 8.54 -10.44 23.21
N ASP A 287 8.10 -9.19 23.00
CA ASP A 287 8.98 -8.04 22.74
C ASP A 287 10.03 -8.31 21.64
N LYS A 288 9.59 -9.00 20.58
CA LYS A 288 10.41 -9.43 19.43
C LYS A 288 11.49 -10.47 19.74
N GLU A 289 11.43 -11.17 20.88
CA GLU A 289 12.28 -12.35 21.11
C GLU A 289 11.92 -13.50 20.16
N ILE A 290 10.63 -13.65 19.82
CA ILE A 290 10.17 -14.60 18.79
C ILE A 290 9.68 -13.84 17.57
N ILE A 291 10.52 -13.74 16.52
CA ILE A 291 10.15 -13.15 15.23
C ILE A 291 9.75 -14.24 14.24
N GLY A 292 8.55 -14.12 13.67
CA GLY A 292 8.02 -15.02 12.66
C GLY A 292 8.03 -16.49 13.10
N GLY A 293 7.87 -16.73 14.40
CA GLY A 293 7.89 -18.07 14.99
C GLY A 293 9.26 -18.75 15.01
N GLY A 294 10.36 -18.02 14.83
CA GLY A 294 11.73 -18.56 14.80
C GLY A 294 12.14 -19.13 13.44
N PHE A 295 11.30 -18.96 12.40
CA PHE A 295 11.62 -19.39 11.04
C PHE A 295 12.47 -18.34 10.30
N PRO A 296 13.35 -18.77 9.38
CA PRO A 296 14.17 -17.85 8.60
C PRO A 296 13.29 -16.91 7.76
N ILE A 297 13.70 -15.65 7.75
CA ILE A 297 13.04 -14.56 7.03
C ILE A 297 13.88 -14.24 5.78
N ASP A 298 13.23 -14.12 4.63
CA ASP A 298 13.92 -13.74 3.38
C ASP A 298 14.15 -12.23 3.27
N ALA A 299 14.80 -11.80 2.17
CA ALA A 299 15.10 -10.39 1.92
C ALA A 299 13.86 -9.49 1.76
N SER A 300 12.69 -10.08 1.52
CA SER A 300 11.40 -9.39 1.39
C SER A 300 10.58 -9.45 2.67
N PHE A 301 11.17 -9.88 3.79
CA PHE A 301 10.48 -10.14 5.06
C PHE A 301 9.44 -11.28 4.97
N GLY A 302 9.50 -12.09 3.91
CA GLY A 302 8.67 -13.27 3.72
C GLY A 302 9.17 -14.47 4.52
N GLN A 303 8.26 -15.40 4.80
CA GLN A 303 8.56 -16.67 5.48
C GLN A 303 7.96 -17.87 4.73
N PRO A 304 8.39 -18.13 3.49
CA PRO A 304 7.74 -19.12 2.62
C PRO A 304 7.78 -20.52 3.21
N LYS A 305 8.86 -20.88 3.93
CA LYS A 305 9.00 -22.20 4.56
C LYS A 305 8.00 -22.41 5.70
N ARG A 306 7.78 -21.38 6.52
CA ARG A 306 6.76 -21.39 7.57
C ARG A 306 5.36 -21.49 6.98
N GLU A 307 5.06 -20.71 5.94
CA GLU A 307 3.74 -20.72 5.31
C GLU A 307 3.40 -22.06 4.69
N GLU A 308 4.38 -22.69 4.02
CA GLU A 308 4.21 -24.02 3.46
C GLU A 308 3.95 -25.05 4.57
N LEU A 309 4.72 -25.02 5.67
CA LEU A 309 4.48 -25.86 6.84
C LEU A 309 3.09 -25.63 7.43
N TYR A 310 2.69 -24.37 7.62
CA TYR A 310 1.37 -24.02 8.15
C TYR A 310 0.23 -24.56 7.27
N LYS A 311 0.37 -24.47 5.95
CA LYS A 311 -0.62 -25.04 5.00
C LYS A 311 -0.68 -26.55 5.11
N GLN A 312 0.47 -27.23 5.14
CA GLN A 312 0.54 -28.68 5.27
C GLN A 312 -0.05 -29.17 6.59
N MET A 313 0.27 -28.52 7.72
CA MET A 313 -0.26 -28.86 9.04
C MET A 313 -1.79 -28.64 9.15
N ASN A 314 -2.35 -27.68 8.42
CA ASN A 314 -3.80 -27.50 8.37
C ASN A 314 -4.52 -28.61 7.59
N ILE A 315 -3.85 -29.28 6.65
CA ILE A 315 -4.41 -30.41 5.90
C ILE A 315 -4.25 -31.71 6.70
N ALA A 316 -3.01 -32.05 7.08
CA ALA A 316 -2.70 -33.24 7.85
C ALA A 316 -1.35 -33.09 8.56
N ILE A 317 -1.34 -33.25 9.88
CA ILE A 317 -0.10 -33.37 10.64
C ILE A 317 0.48 -34.78 10.48
N ASN A 318 1.71 -34.87 9.95
CA ASN A 318 2.46 -36.11 9.83
C ASN A 318 3.93 -35.90 10.23
N ASN A 319 4.66 -37.00 10.48
CA ASN A 319 6.04 -36.95 10.96
C ASN A 319 7.01 -36.19 10.04
N ASN A 320 6.77 -36.18 8.72
CA ASN A 320 7.60 -35.43 7.79
C ASN A 320 7.44 -33.92 7.99
N VAL A 321 6.20 -33.46 8.22
CA VAL A 321 5.91 -32.04 8.50
C VAL A 321 6.48 -31.62 9.86
N LEU A 322 6.38 -32.49 10.87
CA LEU A 322 6.93 -32.23 12.21
C LEU A 322 8.48 -32.14 12.21
N SER A 323 9.16 -33.03 11.46
CA SER A 323 10.62 -33.02 11.36
C SER A 323 11.16 -31.85 10.54
N MET A 324 10.42 -31.37 9.54
CA MET A 324 10.79 -30.16 8.79
C MET A 324 10.86 -28.91 9.67
N SER A 325 10.00 -28.78 10.69
CA SER A 325 10.08 -27.65 11.63
C SER A 325 11.42 -27.59 12.37
N ARG A 326 12.00 -28.76 12.71
CA ARG A 326 13.34 -28.86 13.31
C ARG A 326 14.42 -28.36 12.38
N PHE A 327 14.34 -28.76 11.11
CA PHE A 327 15.35 -28.41 10.12
C PHE A 327 15.51 -26.89 9.97
N PHE A 328 14.41 -26.14 10.06
CA PHE A 328 14.45 -24.68 9.91
C PHE A 328 14.72 -23.90 11.20
N THR A 329 14.26 -24.39 12.36
CA THR A 329 14.32 -23.65 13.63
C THR A 329 15.38 -24.16 14.59
N GLN A 330 15.91 -25.37 14.36
CA GLN A 330 16.82 -26.10 15.25
C GLN A 330 16.26 -26.37 16.65
N SER A 331 14.96 -26.15 16.87
CA SER A 331 14.31 -26.38 18.17
C SER A 331 13.93 -27.85 18.37
N ASP A 332 14.04 -28.31 19.62
CA ASP A 332 13.70 -29.66 20.06
C ASP A 332 12.18 -29.91 20.18
N HIS A 333 11.41 -28.84 20.33
CA HIS A 333 9.96 -28.84 20.32
C HIS A 333 9.44 -27.62 19.57
N CYS A 334 8.21 -27.70 19.11
CA CYS A 334 7.55 -26.62 18.41
C CYS A 334 6.11 -26.48 18.90
N TRP A 335 5.58 -25.28 18.79
CA TRP A 335 4.17 -25.01 18.97
C TRP A 335 3.47 -24.88 17.61
N PHE A 336 2.26 -25.37 17.51
CA PHE A 336 1.37 -25.09 16.38
C PHE A 336 0.14 -24.37 16.89
N ILE A 337 -0.08 -23.14 16.41
CA ILE A 337 -1.25 -22.32 16.69
C ILE A 337 -2.14 -22.32 15.46
N GLY A 338 -3.36 -22.85 15.61
CA GLY A 338 -4.30 -23.03 14.49
C GLY A 338 -5.76 -23.09 14.94
N ASP A 339 -6.64 -23.34 13.97
CA ASP A 339 -8.09 -23.45 14.20
C ASP A 339 -8.43 -24.73 14.99
N ARG A 340 -9.21 -24.59 16.06
CA ARG A 340 -9.64 -25.70 16.92
C ARG A 340 -10.37 -26.78 16.13
N ASP A 341 -11.25 -26.41 15.21
CA ASP A 341 -12.08 -27.37 14.48
C ASP A 341 -11.23 -28.21 13.53
N ASN A 342 -10.13 -27.66 12.99
CA ASN A 342 -9.14 -28.41 12.22
C ASN A 342 -8.41 -29.43 13.10
N PHE A 343 -7.95 -29.02 14.29
CA PHE A 343 -7.31 -29.94 15.23
C PHE A 343 -8.22 -31.08 15.67
N GLN A 344 -9.50 -30.79 15.89
CA GLN A 344 -10.50 -31.77 16.27
C GLN A 344 -10.73 -32.80 15.15
N LYS A 345 -10.88 -32.35 13.90
CA LYS A 345 -11.03 -33.23 12.73
C LYS A 345 -9.84 -34.17 12.54
N GLN A 346 -8.64 -33.68 12.84
CA GLN A 346 -7.40 -34.46 12.74
C GLN A 346 -7.14 -35.35 13.98
N GLY A 347 -8.00 -35.32 15.00
CA GLY A 347 -7.87 -36.14 16.21
C GLY A 347 -6.74 -35.73 17.17
N ILE A 348 -6.11 -34.57 16.94
CA ILE A 348 -4.94 -34.11 17.70
C ILE A 348 -5.31 -33.71 19.14
N LEU A 349 -6.51 -33.18 19.33
CA LEU A 349 -7.04 -32.79 20.64
C LEU A 349 -7.37 -34.01 21.54
N ASN A 350 -7.07 -35.23 21.12
CA ASN A 350 -7.29 -36.44 21.92
C ASN A 350 -5.99 -37.06 22.48
N VAL A 351 -4.82 -36.64 21.97
CA VAL A 351 -3.55 -37.39 22.20
C VAL A 351 -2.36 -36.48 22.54
N GLY A 352 -2.47 -35.15 22.38
CA GLY A 352 -1.35 -34.22 22.55
C GLY A 352 -1.40 -33.35 23.83
N ASP A 353 -0.31 -32.61 24.07
CA ASP A 353 -0.27 -31.46 24.99
C ASP A 353 -0.82 -30.24 24.26
N PHE A 354 -2.05 -29.85 24.57
CA PHE A 354 -2.74 -28.75 23.91
C PHE A 354 -3.52 -27.86 24.88
N LYS A 355 -3.75 -26.61 24.46
CA LYS A 355 -4.63 -25.67 25.15
C LYS A 355 -5.56 -24.98 24.17
N ILE A 356 -6.84 -24.90 24.54
CA ILE A 356 -7.91 -24.32 23.71
C ILE A 356 -8.24 -22.91 24.21
N PHE A 357 -8.42 -21.99 23.27
CA PHE A 357 -8.79 -20.60 23.47
C PHE A 357 -9.97 -20.29 22.52
N GLY A 358 -11.18 -20.70 22.88
CA GLY A 358 -12.36 -20.51 22.04
C GLY A 358 -12.27 -21.28 20.71
N ASP A 359 -12.06 -20.56 19.61
CA ASP A 359 -11.90 -21.06 18.23
C ASP A 359 -10.44 -21.38 17.85
N VAL A 360 -9.48 -21.05 18.70
CA VAL A 360 -8.05 -21.30 18.48
C VAL A 360 -7.55 -22.38 19.42
N ALA A 361 -6.62 -23.21 18.98
CA ALA A 361 -5.84 -24.08 19.87
C ALA A 361 -4.33 -23.92 19.64
N ALA A 362 -3.57 -24.11 20.71
CA ALA A 362 -2.12 -24.20 20.69
C ALA A 362 -1.71 -25.62 21.09
N VAL A 363 -0.97 -26.31 20.23
CA VAL A 363 -0.51 -27.69 20.45
C VAL A 363 1.01 -27.70 20.49
N ARG A 364 1.59 -28.32 21.53
CA ARG A 364 3.03 -28.58 21.60
C ARG A 364 3.34 -29.95 21.01
N TYR A 365 4.39 -30.02 20.20
CA TYR A 365 4.89 -31.28 19.68
C TYR A 365 6.42 -31.35 19.72
N ASN A 366 6.94 -32.56 19.90
CA ASN A 366 8.39 -32.80 19.83
C ASN A 366 8.82 -32.97 18.38
N THR A 367 10.00 -32.45 18.06
CA THR A 367 10.55 -32.51 16.71
C THR A 367 11.60 -33.62 16.53
N LYS A 368 11.87 -34.40 17.60
CA LYS A 368 12.91 -35.45 17.67
C LYS A 368 12.49 -36.84 17.15
N TYR A 369 11.39 -36.96 16.43
CA TYR A 369 10.94 -38.26 15.89
C TYR A 369 11.58 -38.62 14.56
#